data_AF-T1L6E6-F1
#
_entry.id   AF-T1L6E6-F1
#
_cell.length_a   1.000
_cell.length_b   1.000
_cell.length_c   1.000
_cell.angle_alpha   90.00
_cell.angle_beta   90.00
_cell.angle_gamma   90.00
#
_symmetry.space_group_name_H-M   'P 1'
#
loop_
_entity.id
_entity.type
_entity.pdbx_description
1 polymer ?
#
loop_
_entity_poly.entity_id
_entity_poly.type
_entity_poly.pdbx_seq_one_letter_code
_entity_poly.pdbx_strand_id
1 'polypeptide(L)'
;MIWDDQLLDIMPFIRVILEDKEAAEYVSGVAYHWYSRLSLGNWTRAERYATDIIEGLNHWSTGWVDWNLALDESGGPNWVNNFIDSMVIVNNTSPEYYKQPMYYVFGHFSRFLRPGSTRLGHSIIKNNAENEVKLTV
;
A
#
# COMPACT_ATOMS: atom_id res chain seq x y z
N MET A 1 -5.41 -15.32 -6.36
CA MET A 1 -4.16 -14.70 -5.87
C MET A 1 -3.48 -15.67 -4.92
N ILE A 2 -2.15 -15.62 -4.84
CA ILE A 2 -1.32 -16.45 -3.93
C ILE A 2 -0.36 -15.57 -3.12
N TRP A 3 0.42 -16.20 -2.22
CA TRP A 3 1.39 -15.61 -1.29
C TRP A 3 0.74 -14.91 -0.08
N ASP A 4 0.16 -13.73 -0.26
CA ASP A 4 -0.53 -12.97 0.80
C ASP A 4 0.30 -12.81 2.09
N ASP A 5 1.61 -12.60 1.92
CA ASP A 5 2.57 -12.50 3.04
C ASP A 5 3.68 -11.48 2.73
N GLN A 6 4.59 -11.27 3.67
CA GLN A 6 5.74 -10.38 3.56
C GLN A 6 6.57 -10.64 2.29
N LEU A 7 7.28 -9.64 1.78
CA LEU A 7 8.13 -9.82 0.60
C LEU A 7 9.30 -10.82 0.79
N LEU A 8 9.68 -11.10 2.04
CA LEU A 8 10.74 -12.05 2.35
C LEU A 8 10.26 -13.46 1.98
N ASP A 9 10.99 -14.13 1.07
CA ASP A 9 10.70 -15.48 0.56
C ASP A 9 9.59 -15.60 -0.50
N ILE A 10 9.11 -14.47 -1.04
CA ILE A 10 8.12 -14.47 -2.11
C ILE A 10 8.56 -15.30 -3.32
N MET A 11 9.82 -15.15 -3.76
CA MET A 11 10.34 -15.81 -4.96
C MET A 11 10.43 -17.33 -4.83
N PRO A 12 11.04 -17.90 -3.77
CA PRO A 12 11.00 -19.33 -3.52
C PRO A 12 9.58 -19.91 -3.51
N PHE A 13 8.63 -19.25 -2.84
CA PHE A 13 7.27 -19.75 -2.73
C PHE A 13 6.51 -19.71 -4.05
N ILE A 14 6.50 -18.55 -4.73
CA ILE A 14 5.70 -18.41 -5.96
C ILE A 14 6.24 -19.28 -7.09
N ARG A 15 7.56 -19.54 -7.15
CA ARG A 15 8.15 -20.42 -8.17
C ARG A 15 7.58 -21.83 -8.09
N VAL A 16 7.47 -22.39 -6.88
CA VAL A 16 6.89 -23.72 -6.68
C VAL A 16 5.48 -23.82 -7.26
N ILE A 17 4.66 -22.78 -7.05
CA ILE A 17 3.27 -22.78 -7.52
C ILE A 17 3.17 -22.47 -9.02
N LEU A 18 3.94 -21.50 -9.51
CA LEU A 18 3.85 -21.03 -10.89
C LEU A 18 4.57 -21.94 -11.89
N GLU A 19 5.50 -22.78 -11.45
CA GLU A 19 6.14 -23.82 -12.28
C GLU A 19 5.25 -25.07 -12.43
N ASP A 20 4.29 -25.28 -11.52
CA ASP A 20 3.23 -26.29 -11.68
C ASP A 20 2.13 -25.74 -12.61
N LYS A 21 1.99 -26.35 -13.79
CA LYS A 21 1.03 -25.91 -14.80
C LYS A 21 -0.43 -26.03 -14.36
N GLU A 22 -0.76 -27.07 -13.61
CA GLU A 22 -2.13 -27.29 -13.14
C GLU A 22 -2.48 -26.26 -12.06
N ALA A 23 -1.56 -26.00 -11.14
CA ALA A 23 -1.77 -24.98 -10.11
C ALA A 23 -1.84 -23.57 -10.72
N ALA A 24 -0.94 -23.25 -11.67
CA ALA A 24 -0.84 -21.94 -12.28
C ALA A 24 -2.13 -21.52 -13.03
N GLU A 25 -2.90 -22.45 -13.58
CA GLU A 25 -4.19 -22.16 -14.25
C GLU A 25 -5.20 -21.46 -13.32
N TYR A 26 -5.08 -21.63 -12.01
CA TYR A 26 -5.97 -21.03 -11.01
C TYR A 26 -5.40 -19.75 -10.37
N VAL A 27 -4.19 -19.33 -10.75
CA VAL A 27 -3.50 -18.19 -10.14
C VAL A 27 -3.60 -16.94 -11.01
N SER A 28 -4.39 -15.97 -10.55
CA SER A 28 -4.54 -14.66 -11.22
C SER A 28 -3.47 -13.62 -10.87
N GLY A 29 -2.66 -13.86 -9.84
CA GLY A 29 -1.67 -12.89 -9.36
C GLY A 29 -1.10 -13.24 -7.98
N VAL A 30 -0.18 -12.40 -7.51
CA VAL A 30 0.54 -12.55 -6.24
C VAL A 30 0.25 -11.33 -5.37
N ALA A 31 -0.16 -11.54 -4.12
CA ALA A 31 -0.35 -10.49 -3.12
C ALA A 31 0.81 -10.49 -2.13
N TYR A 32 1.23 -9.33 -1.62
CA TYR A 32 2.32 -9.22 -0.64
C TYR A 32 2.06 -8.10 0.37
N HIS A 33 2.70 -8.18 1.54
CA HIS A 33 2.46 -7.28 2.67
C HIS A 33 3.69 -6.44 3.07
N TRP A 34 3.41 -5.30 3.69
CA TRP A 34 4.34 -4.45 4.43
C TRP A 34 3.76 -4.18 5.82
N TYR A 35 4.63 -4.00 6.81
CA TYR A 35 4.22 -3.84 8.21
C TYR A 35 4.76 -2.55 8.80
N SER A 36 3.91 -1.84 9.57
CA SER A 36 4.28 -0.63 10.30
C SER A 36 3.54 -0.55 11.63
N ARG A 37 4.22 -0.04 12.67
CA ARG A 37 3.66 0.11 14.04
C ARG A 37 2.89 1.42 14.22
N LEU A 38 1.94 1.47 15.15
CA LEU A 38 1.10 2.64 15.51
C LEU A 38 1.91 3.93 15.73
N SER A 39 1.48 5.04 15.10
CA SER A 39 2.05 6.37 15.34
C SER A 39 1.08 7.49 14.91
N LEU A 40 0.34 8.04 15.88
CA LEU A 40 -0.68 9.06 15.65
C LEU A 40 -0.09 10.35 15.07
N GLY A 41 -0.73 10.89 14.02
CA GLY A 41 -0.37 12.18 13.43
C GLY A 41 1.00 12.22 12.74
N ASN A 42 1.62 11.06 12.51
CA ASN A 42 2.99 10.96 12.03
C ASN A 42 3.09 11.24 10.52
N TRP A 43 3.70 12.38 10.16
CA TRP A 43 3.94 12.74 8.77
C TRP A 43 4.85 11.76 8.02
N THR A 44 5.91 11.26 8.66
CA THR A 44 6.81 10.25 8.09
C THR A 44 6.06 8.98 7.72
N ARG A 45 4.97 8.65 8.42
CA ARG A 45 4.12 7.51 8.04
C ARG A 45 3.34 7.77 6.76
N ALA A 46 2.86 9.00 6.57
CA ALA A 46 2.23 9.43 5.31
C ALA A 46 3.22 9.33 4.14
N GLU A 47 4.46 9.80 4.34
CA GLU A 47 5.52 9.69 3.33
C GLU A 47 5.83 8.23 2.98
N ARG A 48 5.86 7.34 3.98
CA ARG A 48 6.01 5.89 3.72
C ARG A 48 4.87 5.33 2.88
N TYR A 49 3.61 5.64 3.21
CA TYR A 49 2.46 5.23 2.38
C TYR A 49 2.60 5.71 0.93
N ALA A 50 3.03 6.96 0.73
CA ALA A 50 3.22 7.51 -0.61
C ALA A 50 4.34 6.77 -1.36
N THR A 51 5.48 6.58 -0.71
CA THR A 51 6.64 5.86 -1.26
C THR A 51 6.26 4.43 -1.59
N ASP A 52 5.62 3.70 -0.67
CA ASP A 52 5.23 2.28 -0.87
C ASP A 52 4.27 2.12 -2.05
N ILE A 53 3.27 3.00 -2.18
CA ILE A 53 2.33 2.97 -3.32
C ILE A 53 3.07 3.29 -4.63
N ILE A 54 3.90 4.34 -4.65
CA ILE A 54 4.66 4.73 -5.85
C ILE A 54 5.63 3.63 -6.27
N GLU A 55 6.36 3.05 -5.31
CA GLU A 55 7.27 1.93 -5.55
C GLU A 55 6.52 0.71 -6.05
N GLY A 56 5.38 0.35 -5.44
CA GLY A 56 4.53 -0.74 -5.91
C GLY A 56 4.10 -0.56 -7.35
N LEU A 57 3.56 0.62 -7.71
CA LEU A 57 3.16 0.95 -9.09
C LEU A 57 4.37 0.95 -10.05
N ASN A 58 5.54 1.36 -9.57
CA ASN A 58 6.77 1.32 -10.35
C ASN A 58 7.30 -0.11 -10.57
N HIS A 59 6.95 -1.05 -9.70
CA HIS A 59 7.31 -2.46 -9.75
C HIS A 59 6.10 -3.37 -10.07
N TRP A 60 5.20 -2.91 -10.94
CA TRP A 60 4.12 -3.70 -11.56
C TRP A 60 2.95 -4.11 -10.67
N SER A 61 2.88 -3.62 -9.44
CA SER A 61 1.66 -3.80 -8.63
C SER A 61 0.49 -3.08 -9.27
N THR A 62 -0.65 -3.75 -9.33
CA THR A 62 -1.88 -3.25 -9.97
C THR A 62 -2.90 -2.70 -8.97
N GLY A 63 -2.61 -2.81 -7.67
CA GLY A 63 -3.46 -2.32 -6.59
C GLY A 63 -2.70 -2.24 -5.27
N TRP A 64 -3.30 -1.56 -4.30
CA TRP A 64 -2.79 -1.40 -2.94
C TRP A 64 -3.99 -1.36 -1.99
N VAL A 65 -3.93 -2.10 -0.90
CA VAL A 65 -5.03 -2.24 0.06
C VAL A 65 -4.52 -1.94 1.46
N ASP A 66 -5.22 -1.06 2.18
CA ASP A 66 -4.91 -0.79 3.59
C ASP A 66 -5.52 -1.86 4.49
N TRP A 67 -5.00 -1.96 5.71
CA TRP A 67 -5.40 -3.02 6.62
C TRP A 67 -6.76 -2.78 7.29
N ASN A 68 -6.81 -1.93 8.32
CA ASN A 68 -8.05 -1.58 9.00
C ASN A 68 -8.56 -0.23 8.50
N LEU A 69 -9.82 -0.16 8.05
CA LEU A 69 -10.45 1.08 7.62
C LEU A 69 -10.50 2.14 8.73
N ALA A 70 -10.73 1.69 9.97
CA ALA A 70 -10.73 2.53 11.16
C ALA A 70 -10.33 1.71 12.40
N LEU A 71 -9.70 2.36 13.37
CA LEU A 71 -9.39 1.81 14.71
C LEU A 71 -9.67 2.87 15.78
N ASP A 72 -9.70 2.46 17.05
CA ASP A 72 -9.76 3.42 18.17
C ASP A 72 -8.40 4.07 18.46
N GLU A 73 -8.38 4.99 19.43
CA GLU A 73 -7.18 5.73 19.86
C GLU A 73 -6.05 4.83 20.39
N SER A 74 -6.35 3.58 20.75
CA SER A 74 -5.39 2.57 21.19
C SER A 74 -4.90 1.65 20.06
N GLY A 75 -5.46 1.78 18.85
CA GLY A 75 -5.15 0.91 17.71
C GLY A 75 -5.91 -0.43 17.74
N GLY A 76 -7.03 -0.49 18.46
CA GLY A 76 -7.89 -1.66 18.62
C GLY A 76 -9.33 -1.46 18.13
N PRO A 77 -10.26 -2.35 18.52
CA PRO A 77 -10.06 -3.51 19.39
C PRO A 77 -9.32 -4.66 18.70
N ASN A 78 -8.49 -5.40 19.44
CA ASN A 78 -7.81 -6.60 18.96
C ASN A 78 -7.72 -7.65 20.07
N TRP A 79 -8.21 -8.86 19.82
CA TRP A 79 -8.36 -9.90 20.85
C TRP A 79 -7.03 -10.47 21.40
N VAL A 80 -5.93 -10.35 20.65
CA VAL A 80 -4.58 -10.75 21.09
C VAL A 80 -3.69 -9.55 21.44
N ASN A 81 -4.29 -8.36 21.57
CA ASN A 81 -3.56 -7.11 21.85
C ASN A 81 -2.49 -6.75 20.81
N ASN A 82 -2.67 -7.16 19.54
CA ASN A 82 -1.80 -6.77 18.44
C ASN A 82 -2.28 -5.45 17.82
N PHE A 83 -2.03 -4.35 18.52
CA PHE A 83 -2.50 -3.03 18.12
C PHE A 83 -1.64 -2.42 17.02
N ILE A 84 -2.31 -1.84 16.03
CA ILE A 84 -1.68 -1.16 14.91
C ILE A 84 -2.39 0.17 14.65
N ASP A 85 -1.95 0.87 13.62
CA ASP A 85 -2.58 2.12 13.21
C ASP A 85 -3.65 1.91 12.15
N SER A 86 -4.40 2.98 11.89
CA SER A 86 -5.34 3.07 10.78
C SER A 86 -5.36 4.48 10.21
N MET A 87 -5.74 4.61 8.93
CA MET A 87 -5.97 5.92 8.31
C MET A 87 -7.03 6.76 9.04
N VAL A 88 -7.98 6.12 9.71
CA VAL A 88 -9.03 6.79 10.49
C VAL A 88 -8.99 6.30 11.93
N ILE A 89 -8.91 7.24 12.87
CA ILE A 89 -9.00 6.96 14.30
C ILE A 89 -10.34 7.44 14.83
N VAL A 90 -11.10 6.56 15.46
CA VAL A 90 -12.42 6.86 16.03
C VAL A 90 -12.24 7.12 17.52
N ASN A 91 -12.77 8.25 18.01
CA ASN A 91 -12.82 8.52 19.44
C ASN A 91 -13.92 7.64 20.06
N ASN A 92 -13.57 6.85 21.08
CA ASN A 92 -14.53 5.93 21.71
C ASN A 92 -15.38 6.60 22.81
N THR A 93 -15.09 7.86 23.14
CA THR A 93 -15.77 8.63 24.20
C THR A 93 -16.66 9.75 23.67
N SER A 94 -16.50 10.12 22.40
CA SER A 94 -17.25 11.20 21.76
C SER A 94 -17.53 10.87 20.27
N PRO A 95 -18.56 11.46 19.63
CA PRO A 95 -18.92 11.16 18.25
C PRO A 95 -18.01 11.88 17.23
N GLU A 96 -16.70 11.68 17.34
CA GLU A 96 -15.71 12.28 16.44
C GLU A 96 -14.70 11.25 15.92
N TYR A 97 -14.02 11.61 14.84
CA TYR A 97 -12.95 10.82 14.26
C TYR A 97 -11.87 11.71 13.67
N TYR A 98 -10.66 11.18 13.62
CA TYR A 98 -9.48 11.84 13.11
C TYR A 98 -9.03 11.16 11.82
N LYS A 99 -8.98 11.95 10.74
CA LYS A 99 -8.34 11.52 9.49
C LYS A 99 -6.84 11.77 9.61
N GLN A 100 -6.05 10.71 9.62
CA GLN A 100 -4.61 10.80 9.74
C GLN A 100 -3.95 11.27 8.45
N PRO A 101 -2.68 11.73 8.47
CA PRO A 101 -1.94 12.09 7.26
C PRO A 101 -2.00 11.02 6.15
N MET A 102 -1.94 9.74 6.52
CA MET A 102 -2.08 8.60 5.59
C MET A 102 -3.39 8.61 4.80
N TYR A 103 -4.51 9.03 5.42
CA TYR A 103 -5.82 9.13 4.75
C TYR A 103 -5.74 10.05 3.54
N TYR A 104 -5.08 11.19 3.69
CA TYR A 104 -4.94 12.18 2.62
C TYR A 104 -3.98 11.69 1.54
N VAL A 105 -2.86 11.06 1.92
CA VAL A 105 -1.93 10.43 0.98
C VAL A 105 -2.63 9.34 0.17
N PHE A 106 -3.37 8.44 0.81
CA PHE A 106 -4.15 7.42 0.13
C PHE A 106 -5.17 8.04 -0.84
N GLY A 107 -5.75 9.19 -0.47
CA GLY A 107 -6.61 10.00 -1.32
C GLY A 107 -5.92 10.52 -2.61
N HIS A 108 -4.63 10.86 -2.58
CA HIS A 108 -3.88 11.27 -3.78
C HIS A 108 -3.81 10.18 -4.85
N PHE A 109 -3.93 8.91 -4.46
CA PHE A 109 -3.93 7.79 -5.39
C PHE A 109 -5.36 7.33 -5.68
N SER A 110 -6.10 6.89 -4.66
CA SER A 110 -7.43 6.26 -4.81
C SER A 110 -8.48 7.16 -5.49
N ARG A 111 -8.39 8.48 -5.33
CA ARG A 111 -9.32 9.42 -5.96
C ARG A 111 -9.01 9.64 -7.44
N PHE A 112 -7.73 9.61 -7.82
CA PHE A 112 -7.26 10.06 -9.14
C PHE A 112 -6.80 8.92 -10.05
N LEU A 113 -6.47 7.76 -9.49
CA LEU A 113 -6.18 6.51 -10.22
C LEU A 113 -7.41 5.61 -10.14
N ARG A 114 -8.28 5.70 -11.16
CA ARG A 114 -9.54 4.95 -11.21
C ARG A 114 -9.29 3.53 -11.75
N PRO A 115 -10.17 2.55 -11.48
CA PRO A 115 -10.06 1.23 -12.08
C PRO A 115 -9.92 1.31 -13.60
N GLY A 116 -8.96 0.59 -14.16
CA GLY A 116 -8.62 0.63 -15.59
C GLY A 116 -7.60 1.70 -15.99
N SER A 117 -7.08 2.51 -15.06
CA SER A 117 -5.93 3.39 -15.33
C SER A 117 -4.69 2.58 -15.72
N THR A 118 -3.97 3.05 -16.74
CA THR A 118 -2.72 2.45 -17.21
C THR A 118 -1.53 3.31 -16.78
N ARG A 119 -0.55 2.72 -16.10
CA ARG A 119 0.72 3.39 -15.81
C ARG A 119 1.52 3.50 -17.11
N LEU A 120 1.92 4.73 -17.45
CA LEU A 120 2.86 4.98 -18.55
C LEU A 120 4.31 4.91 -18.04
N GLY A 121 5.23 4.55 -18.94
CA GLY A 121 6.65 4.67 -18.65
C GLY A 121 7.02 6.14 -18.45
N HIS A 122 8.02 6.39 -17.61
CA HIS A 122 8.55 7.73 -17.42
C HIS A 122 10.03 7.68 -17.06
N SER A 123 10.74 8.76 -17.34
CA SER A 123 12.13 8.96 -16.96
C SER A 123 12.33 10.37 -16.41
N ILE A 124 13.21 10.51 -15.42
CA ILE A 124 13.59 11.81 -14.89
C ILE A 124 14.82 12.31 -15.64
N ILE A 125 14.71 13.48 -16.26
CA ILE A 125 15.83 14.20 -16.86
C ILE A 125 16.34 15.18 -15.81
N LYS A 126 17.56 14.95 -15.33
CA LYS A 126 18.19 15.84 -14.34
C LYS A 126 18.88 16.98 -15.05
N ASN A 127 18.41 18.20 -14.86
CA ASN A 127 19.10 19.42 -15.28
C ASN A 127 19.65 20.17 -14.06
N ASN A 128 20.60 21.07 -14.29
CA ASN A 128 21.26 21.82 -13.20
C ASN A 128 20.33 22.78 -12.44
N ALA A 129 19.14 23.07 -12.98
CA ALA A 129 18.16 23.97 -12.37
C ALA A 129 16.94 23.21 -11.82
N GLU A 130 16.34 22.32 -12.62
CA GLU A 130 15.12 21.60 -12.26
C GLU A 130 15.10 20.20 -12.89
N ASN A 131 14.39 19.26 -12.25
CA ASN A 131 14.16 17.94 -12.80
C ASN A 131 12.93 17.94 -13.71
N GLU A 132 13.06 17.40 -14.92
CA GLU A 132 11.94 17.24 -15.85
C GLU A 132 11.46 15.78 -15.89
N VAL A 133 10.15 15.58 -15.98
CA VAL A 133 9.55 14.26 -16.18
C VAL A 133 9.21 14.08 -17.65
N LYS A 134 9.87 13.12 -18.29
CA LYS A 134 9.56 12.71 -19.67
C LYS A 134 8.74 11.43 -19.64
N LEU A 135 7.56 11.45 -20.27
CA LEU A 135 6.74 10.26 -20.50
C LEU A 135 7.32 9.44 -21.64
N THR A 136 7.27 8.12 -21.50
CA THR A 136 7.62 7.15 -22.54
C THR A 136 6.42 6.25 -22.79
N VAL A 137 6.04 6.14 -24.06
CA VAL A 137 4.95 5.27 -24.55
C VAL A 137 5.58 4.05 -25.20
#